data_AF-A0A0N5BVD5-F1
#
_entry.id   AF-A0A0N5BVD5-F1
#
_cell.length_a   1.000
_cell.length_b   1.000
_cell.length_c   1.000
_cell.angle_alpha   90.00
_cell.angle_beta   90.00
_cell.angle_gamma   90.00
#
_symmetry.space_group_name_H-M   'P 1'
#
loop_
_entity.id
_entity.type
_entity.pdbx_description
1 polymer ?
#
loop_
_entity_poly.entity_id
_entity_poly.type
_entity_poly.pdbx_seq_one_letter_code
_entity_poly.pdbx_strand_id
1 'polypeptide(L)'
;MIIFCSNYFTTFIILSILFVQYQALDEGEGSGDNESLNLIKRDDSSINLAKREAIIGSIVEISETENLKKRAAKKSEKSTKKVSKEKAKKKTTKKPSSKKPKKKKPSKYDKMKNKIINTINTIRKKYQAQKLTVDKTLATVAQNYVDRYAGKSVKESDVKLSKNTSVGTLVYRNKYNHPYIPFAVWTLGAPFIDFSNPERFPAGLEFTQLIWASTKKIGCGISYRSASKEVITMCLLSPKGNIEGKFKKNVLKPKY
;
A
#
# COMPACT_ATOMS: atom_id res chain seq x y z
N MET A 1 5.94 -13.66 31.65
CA MET A 1 6.33 -12.83 30.49
C MET A 1 5.20 -11.86 30.07
N ILE A 2 4.54 -11.21 31.02
CA ILE A 2 3.48 -10.19 30.79
C ILE A 2 3.89 -8.85 31.45
N ILE A 3 4.70 -8.92 32.51
CA ILE A 3 5.17 -7.77 33.30
C ILE A 3 6.11 -6.85 32.50
N PHE A 4 6.94 -7.39 31.60
CA PHE A 4 7.86 -6.57 30.80
C PHE A 4 7.18 -5.72 29.70
N CYS A 5 6.01 -6.12 29.20
CA CYS A 5 5.25 -5.30 28.24
C CYS A 5 4.57 -4.09 28.93
N SER A 6 4.25 -4.21 30.22
CA SER A 6 3.60 -3.14 30.99
C SER A 6 4.53 -1.94 31.19
N ASN A 7 5.81 -2.18 31.48
CA ASN A 7 6.78 -1.11 31.76
C ASN A 7 7.20 -0.34 30.51
N TYR A 8 7.17 -0.97 29.33
CA TYR A 8 7.45 -0.28 28.07
C TYR A 8 6.27 0.60 27.62
N PHE A 9 5.06 0.20 27.99
CA PHE A 9 3.84 0.94 27.69
C PHE A 9 3.73 2.20 28.56
N THR A 10 4.06 2.11 29.85
CA THR A 10 4.05 3.26 30.76
C THR A 10 5.12 4.29 30.40
N THR A 11 6.34 3.87 30.05
CA THR A 11 7.41 4.79 29.63
C THR A 11 7.07 5.50 28.32
N PHE A 12 6.44 4.80 27.37
CA PHE A 12 5.99 5.39 26.11
C PHE A 12 4.91 6.47 26.32
N ILE A 13 3.96 6.23 27.23
CA ILE A 13 2.93 7.22 27.60
C ILE A 13 3.57 8.46 28.20
N ILE A 14 4.52 8.30 29.13
CA ILE A 14 5.19 9.43 29.79
C ILE A 14 5.98 10.28 28.77
N LEU A 15 6.74 9.64 27.89
CA LEU A 15 7.51 10.34 26.85
C LEU A 15 6.61 11.08 25.84
N SER A 16 5.43 10.51 25.53
CA SER A 16 4.46 11.16 24.64
C SER A 16 3.85 12.41 25.26
N ILE A 17 3.56 12.40 26.57
CA ILE A 17 3.02 13.56 27.28
C ILE A 17 4.06 14.69 27.34
N LEU A 18 5.32 14.37 27.65
CA LEU A 18 6.41 15.35 27.69
C LEU A 18 6.68 15.99 26.32
N PHE A 19 6.57 15.21 25.24
CA PHE A 19 6.73 15.72 23.88
C PHE A 19 5.62 16.72 23.50
N VAL A 20 4.37 16.45 23.91
CA VAL A 20 3.24 17.37 23.67
C VAL A 20 3.41 18.68 24.44
N GLN A 21 3.90 18.63 25.68
CA GLN A 21 4.18 19.83 26.47
C GLN A 21 5.29 20.68 25.85
N TYR A 22 6.30 20.06 25.25
CA TYR A 22 7.39 20.76 24.58
C TYR A 22 6.92 21.54 23.34
N GLN A 23 6.05 20.96 22.51
CA GLN A 23 5.58 21.63 21.29
C GLN A 23 4.65 22.82 21.58
N ALA A 24 3.90 22.79 22.69
CA ALA A 24 3.03 23.89 23.08
C ALA A 24 3.79 25.17 23.48
N LEU A 25 5.09 25.07 23.76
CA LEU A 25 5.95 26.21 24.08
C LEU A 25 6.55 26.88 22.83
N ASP A 26 6.55 26.21 21.69
CA ASP A 26 7.24 26.65 20.47
C ASP A 26 6.31 27.43 19.52
N GLU A 27 4.98 27.24 19.59
CA GLU A 27 3.99 27.92 18.72
C GLU A 27 3.62 29.35 19.19
N GLY A 28 4.46 29.99 19.99
CA GLY A 28 4.23 31.34 20.54
C GLY A 28 4.44 32.51 19.57
N GLU A 29 4.92 32.31 18.34
CA GLU A 29 5.24 33.42 17.42
C GLU A 29 4.80 33.18 15.96
N GLY A 30 3.79 33.97 15.56
CA GLY A 30 3.73 34.61 14.23
C GLY A 30 3.08 33.85 13.05
N SER A 31 2.03 34.43 12.46
CA SER A 31 2.00 34.89 11.05
C SER A 31 0.57 35.13 10.53
N GLY A 32 0.36 36.30 9.92
CA GLY A 32 -0.81 36.62 9.10
C GLY A 32 -0.63 36.30 7.61
N ASP A 33 -1.76 36.47 6.90
CA ASP A 33 -1.92 36.90 5.49
C ASP A 33 -2.25 35.79 4.45
N ASN A 34 -3.56 35.63 4.16
CA ASN A 34 -4.15 34.67 3.22
C ASN A 34 -5.00 35.38 2.14
N GLU A 35 -4.40 35.85 1.05
CA GLU A 35 -5.19 36.33 -0.11
C GLU A 35 -4.69 35.84 -1.48
N SER A 36 -3.45 35.35 -1.60
CA SER A 36 -2.89 34.85 -2.86
C SER A 36 -3.34 33.43 -3.27
N LEU A 37 -4.11 32.72 -2.43
CA LEU A 37 -4.40 31.28 -2.57
C LEU A 37 -5.60 30.91 -3.46
N ASN A 38 -6.39 31.89 -3.93
CA ASN A 38 -7.64 31.60 -4.65
C ASN A 38 -7.54 31.65 -6.17
N LEU A 39 -6.47 32.21 -6.75
CA LEU A 39 -6.30 32.26 -8.21
C LEU A 39 -5.66 30.99 -8.81
N ILE A 40 -4.92 30.20 -8.02
CA ILE A 40 -4.17 29.01 -8.50
C ILE A 40 -5.07 27.76 -8.62
N LYS A 41 -6.26 27.73 -7.99
CA LYS A 41 -7.08 26.50 -7.85
C LYS A 41 -7.79 26.02 -9.12
N ARG A 42 -7.96 26.84 -10.15
CA ARG A 42 -8.79 26.46 -11.33
C ARG A 42 -8.01 25.73 -12.42
N ASP A 43 -6.72 25.99 -12.61
CA ASP A 43 -5.90 25.32 -13.63
C ASP A 43 -5.38 23.93 -13.21
N ASP A 44 -5.36 23.65 -11.90
CA ASP A 44 -4.73 22.45 -11.36
C ASP A 44 -5.54 21.17 -11.65
N SER A 45 -6.86 21.26 -11.76
CA SER A 45 -7.74 20.08 -11.93
C SER A 45 -7.51 19.35 -13.27
N SER A 46 -7.34 20.09 -14.36
CA SER A 46 -7.15 19.57 -15.71
C SER A 46 -5.75 18.98 -15.90
N ILE A 47 -4.74 19.66 -15.36
CA ILE A 47 -3.33 19.22 -15.36
C ILE A 47 -3.17 17.93 -14.54
N ASN A 48 -3.88 17.81 -13.42
CA ASN A 48 -3.81 16.63 -12.56
C ASN A 48 -4.46 15.38 -13.18
N LEU A 49 -5.44 15.52 -14.08
CA LEU A 49 -6.04 14.38 -14.78
C LEU A 49 -5.14 13.84 -15.90
N ALA A 50 -4.55 14.73 -16.71
CA ALA A 50 -3.62 14.34 -17.77
C ALA A 50 -2.34 13.70 -17.20
N LYS A 51 -1.82 14.21 -16.05
CA LYS A 51 -0.69 13.60 -15.34
C LYS A 51 -1.03 12.21 -14.78
N ARG A 52 -2.26 11.97 -14.33
CA ARG A 52 -2.69 10.64 -13.82
C ARG A 52 -2.70 9.58 -14.91
N GLU A 53 -3.19 9.91 -16.10
CA GLU A 53 -3.25 8.97 -17.24
C GLU A 53 -1.85 8.66 -17.78
N ALA A 54 -0.97 9.66 -17.90
CA ALA A 54 0.42 9.47 -18.31
C ALA A 54 1.20 8.56 -17.34
N ILE A 55 0.95 8.68 -16.04
CA ILE A 55 1.63 7.89 -14.99
C ILE A 55 1.14 6.44 -14.95
N ILE A 56 -0.16 6.19 -15.19
CA ILE A 56 -0.67 4.83 -15.35
C ILE A 56 0.01 4.17 -16.57
N GLY A 57 0.18 4.92 -17.67
CA GLY A 57 0.94 4.49 -18.84
C GLY A 57 2.35 4.03 -18.50
N SER A 58 3.15 4.88 -17.83
CA SER A 58 4.53 4.53 -17.47
C SER A 58 4.63 3.35 -16.49
N ILE A 59 3.68 3.19 -15.57
CA ILE A 59 3.64 2.04 -14.65
C ILE A 59 3.31 0.74 -15.41
N VAL A 60 2.42 0.81 -16.41
CA VAL A 60 2.09 -0.34 -17.27
C VAL A 60 3.30 -0.73 -18.11
N GLU A 61 4.02 0.22 -18.70
CA GLU A 61 5.23 -0.02 -19.51
C GLU A 61 6.37 -0.64 -18.70
N ILE A 62 6.61 -0.18 -17.46
CA ILE A 62 7.60 -0.80 -16.56
C ILE A 62 7.19 -2.25 -16.22
N SER A 63 5.89 -2.52 -16.10
CA SER A 63 5.39 -3.89 -15.87
C SER A 63 5.56 -4.80 -17.10
N GLU A 64 5.43 -4.26 -18.32
CA GLU A 64 5.59 -5.01 -19.57
C GLU A 64 7.06 -5.30 -19.89
N THR A 65 7.94 -4.31 -19.71
CA THR A 65 9.40 -4.47 -19.89
C THR A 65 10.00 -5.51 -18.94
N GLU A 66 9.55 -5.56 -17.68
CA GLU A 66 9.95 -6.58 -16.71
C GLU A 66 9.37 -7.98 -17.03
N ASN A 67 8.18 -8.05 -17.61
CA ASN A 67 7.61 -9.31 -18.11
C ASN A 67 8.35 -9.84 -19.36
N LEU A 68 8.87 -8.96 -20.21
CA LEU A 68 9.73 -9.31 -21.34
C LEU A 68 11.09 -9.82 -20.88
N LYS A 69 11.71 -9.18 -19.87
CA LYS A 69 12.96 -9.67 -19.25
C LYS A 69 12.78 -11.05 -18.59
N LYS A 70 11.66 -11.30 -17.90
CA LYS A 70 11.33 -12.64 -17.35
C LYS A 70 11.09 -13.71 -18.43
N ARG A 71 10.58 -13.33 -19.62
CA ARG A 71 10.46 -14.23 -20.78
C ARG A 71 11.82 -14.50 -21.45
N ALA A 72 12.72 -13.52 -21.47
CA ALA A 72 14.08 -13.66 -21.98
C ALA A 72 14.96 -14.54 -21.08
N ALA A 73 14.87 -14.37 -19.75
CA ALA A 73 15.57 -15.22 -18.77
C ALA A 73 15.12 -16.69 -18.82
N LYS A 74 13.86 -16.97 -19.19
CA LYS A 74 13.36 -18.34 -19.42
C LYS A 74 13.88 -18.98 -20.71
N LYS A 75 14.45 -18.20 -21.63
CA LYS A 75 15.05 -18.68 -22.88
C LYS A 75 16.56 -18.95 -22.74
N SER A 76 17.24 -18.43 -21.73
CA SER A 76 18.70 -18.62 -21.57
C SER A 76 19.10 -19.85 -20.72
N GLU A 77 18.15 -20.61 -20.18
CA GLU A 77 18.43 -21.78 -19.32
C GLU A 77 18.35 -23.13 -20.06
N LYS A 78 18.33 -23.12 -21.39
CA LYS A 78 18.26 -24.35 -22.20
C LYS A 78 19.25 -24.34 -23.36
N SER A 79 20.55 -24.42 -23.06
CA SER A 79 21.57 -24.86 -24.04
C SER A 79 22.94 -25.10 -23.41
N THR A 80 23.19 -26.32 -22.92
CA THR A 80 24.47 -27.04 -23.16
C THR A 80 24.32 -28.53 -22.86
N LYS A 81 23.98 -29.30 -23.90
CA LYS A 81 24.56 -30.64 -24.19
C LYS A 81 24.17 -31.08 -25.62
N LYS A 82 25.20 -31.16 -26.48
CA LYS A 82 25.32 -31.86 -27.78
C LYS A 82 24.84 -33.33 -27.66
N VAL A 83 24.45 -34.13 -28.67
CA VAL A 83 24.41 -34.12 -30.15
C VAL A 83 23.60 -35.36 -30.61
N SER A 84 22.82 -35.27 -31.70
CA SER A 84 22.83 -36.18 -32.88
C SER A 84 21.47 -36.24 -33.65
N LYS A 85 21.57 -36.02 -34.98
CA LYS A 85 20.87 -36.61 -36.16
C LYS A 85 19.34 -36.89 -36.12
N GLU A 86 18.50 -36.76 -37.14
CA GLU A 86 18.51 -36.29 -38.54
C GLU A 86 17.04 -36.39 -39.07
N LYS A 87 16.64 -35.52 -40.03
CA LYS A 87 15.57 -35.63 -41.06
C LYS A 87 14.04 -35.66 -40.74
N ALA A 88 13.41 -34.57 -41.20
CA ALA A 88 12.39 -34.46 -42.28
C ALA A 88 10.89 -34.87 -42.12
N LYS A 89 10.06 -33.80 -42.03
CA LYS A 89 8.94 -33.40 -42.93
C LYS A 89 7.56 -34.10 -42.83
N LYS A 90 6.53 -33.36 -42.36
CA LYS A 90 5.27 -33.11 -43.13
C LYS A 90 4.46 -31.92 -42.58
N LYS A 91 3.95 -31.09 -43.50
CA LYS A 91 3.05 -29.94 -43.28
C LYS A 91 1.61 -30.42 -43.04
N THR A 92 0.89 -29.78 -42.11
CA THR A 92 -0.57 -29.64 -42.15
C THR A 92 -1.01 -28.34 -41.44
N THR A 93 -1.51 -27.41 -42.26
CA THR A 93 -2.57 -26.42 -42.03
C THR A 93 -2.83 -25.90 -40.60
N LYS A 94 -2.46 -24.63 -40.36
CA LYS A 94 -2.85 -23.84 -39.18
C LYS A 94 -4.29 -23.32 -39.34
N LYS A 95 -5.19 -23.72 -38.43
CA LYS A 95 -6.45 -23.02 -38.12
C LYS A 95 -6.19 -22.10 -36.91
N PRO A 96 -6.62 -20.82 -36.91
CA PRO A 96 -6.37 -19.92 -35.79
C PRO A 96 -7.30 -20.27 -34.62
N SER A 97 -6.82 -21.05 -33.66
CA SER A 97 -7.52 -21.30 -32.40
C SER A 97 -7.39 -20.10 -31.47
N SER A 98 -8.45 -19.30 -31.38
CA SER A 98 -8.68 -18.28 -30.37
C SER A 98 -8.48 -18.86 -28.95
N LYS A 99 -7.38 -18.51 -28.28
CA LYS A 99 -7.13 -18.91 -26.89
C LYS A 99 -7.96 -18.05 -25.94
N LYS A 100 -9.05 -18.62 -25.43
CA LYS A 100 -9.84 -18.13 -24.29
C LYS A 100 -8.91 -17.85 -23.09
N PRO A 101 -9.12 -16.78 -22.29
CA PRO A 101 -8.22 -16.45 -21.18
C PRO A 101 -8.30 -17.52 -20.10
N LYS A 102 -7.18 -18.18 -19.79
CA LYS A 102 -7.09 -19.14 -18.67
C LYS A 102 -7.31 -18.39 -17.35
N LYS A 103 -8.35 -18.75 -16.59
CA LYS A 103 -8.55 -18.33 -15.19
C LYS A 103 -7.27 -18.63 -14.40
N LYS A 104 -6.59 -17.61 -13.89
CA LYS A 104 -5.40 -17.77 -13.02
C LYS A 104 -5.83 -18.47 -11.72
N LYS A 105 -5.08 -19.48 -11.28
CA LYS A 105 -5.28 -20.12 -9.97
C LYS A 105 -5.20 -19.06 -8.86
N PRO A 106 -6.03 -19.14 -7.80
CA PRO A 106 -5.99 -18.21 -6.69
C PRO A 106 -4.61 -18.25 -6.00
N SER A 107 -4.08 -17.08 -5.66
CA SER A 107 -2.87 -16.93 -4.86
C SER A 107 -3.10 -17.49 -3.46
N LYS A 108 -2.03 -18.04 -2.87
CA LYS A 108 -1.99 -18.58 -1.49
C LYS A 108 -2.64 -17.63 -0.47
N TYR A 109 -2.52 -16.32 -0.68
CA TYR A 109 -2.97 -15.29 0.25
C TYR A 109 -4.29 -14.59 -0.14
N ASP A 110 -5.02 -15.06 -1.15
CA ASP A 110 -6.25 -14.38 -1.61
C ASP A 110 -7.33 -14.30 -0.52
N LYS A 111 -7.54 -15.38 0.25
CA LYS A 111 -8.46 -15.38 1.39
C LYS A 111 -8.05 -14.35 2.45
N MET A 112 -6.75 -14.25 2.74
CA MET A 112 -6.21 -13.32 3.74
C MET A 112 -6.34 -11.86 3.27
N LYS A 113 -6.01 -11.56 2.01
CA LYS A 113 -6.20 -10.24 1.40
C LYS A 113 -7.67 -9.81 1.43
N ASN A 114 -8.58 -10.70 1.06
CA ASN A 114 -10.03 -10.42 1.11
C ASN A 114 -10.49 -10.15 2.55
N LYS A 115 -10.03 -10.92 3.53
CA LYS A 115 -10.32 -10.68 4.95
C LYS A 115 -9.85 -9.30 5.39
N ILE A 116 -8.62 -8.92 5.06
CA ILE A 116 -8.07 -7.59 5.37
C ILE A 116 -8.95 -6.49 4.77
N ILE A 117 -9.23 -6.55 3.47
CA ILE A 117 -10.03 -5.51 2.79
C ILE A 117 -11.45 -5.42 3.37
N ASN A 118 -12.07 -6.55 3.71
CA ASN A 118 -13.38 -6.57 4.35
C ASN A 118 -13.34 -5.95 5.75
N THR A 119 -12.34 -6.27 6.57
CA THR A 119 -12.17 -5.65 7.90
C THR A 119 -11.92 -4.14 7.80
N ILE A 120 -11.08 -3.70 6.85
CA ILE A 120 -10.89 -2.27 6.56
C ILE A 120 -12.23 -1.61 6.25
N ASN A 121 -13.06 -2.23 5.41
CA ASN A 121 -14.37 -1.70 5.04
C ASN A 121 -15.36 -1.67 6.22
N THR A 122 -15.30 -2.64 7.14
CA THR A 122 -16.07 -2.60 8.38
C THR A 122 -15.65 -1.42 9.25
N ILE A 123 -14.35 -1.19 9.43
CA ILE A 123 -13.82 -0.03 10.16
C ILE A 123 -14.30 1.27 9.49
N ARG A 124 -14.13 1.39 8.17
CA ARG A 124 -14.55 2.58 7.40
C ARG A 124 -16.02 2.91 7.57
N LYS A 125 -16.91 1.90 7.61
CA LYS A 125 -18.34 2.10 7.87
C LYS A 125 -18.58 2.78 9.22
N LYS A 126 -17.88 2.35 10.29
CA LYS A 126 -17.96 2.98 11.61
C LYS A 126 -17.59 4.46 11.54
N TYR A 127 -16.57 4.81 10.77
CA TYR A 127 -16.10 6.20 10.58
C TYR A 127 -16.72 6.87 9.35
N GLN A 128 -17.92 6.44 8.93
CA GLN A 128 -18.72 7.08 7.89
C GLN A 128 -18.03 7.20 6.52
N ALA A 129 -16.96 6.45 6.29
CA ALA A 129 -16.22 6.42 5.04
C ALA A 129 -16.78 5.34 4.12
N GLN A 130 -16.89 5.67 2.82
CA GLN A 130 -17.39 4.72 1.82
C GLN A 130 -16.49 3.48 1.70
N LYS A 131 -17.10 2.34 1.38
CA LYS A 131 -16.40 1.08 1.11
C LYS A 131 -15.35 1.26 0.00
N LEU A 132 -14.13 0.77 0.23
CA LEU A 132 -13.08 0.70 -0.77
C LEU A 132 -13.37 -0.41 -1.78
N THR A 133 -13.13 -0.11 -3.05
CA THR A 133 -13.20 -1.06 -4.16
C THR A 133 -11.83 -1.63 -4.46
N VAL A 134 -11.76 -2.91 -4.80
CA VAL A 134 -10.48 -3.55 -5.12
C VAL A 134 -10.02 -3.11 -6.50
N ASP A 135 -8.83 -2.53 -6.57
CA ASP A 135 -8.18 -2.15 -7.82
C ASP A 135 -7.06 -3.14 -8.16
N LYS A 136 -7.16 -3.78 -9.32
CA LYS A 136 -6.24 -4.83 -9.76
C LYS A 136 -4.82 -4.29 -10.01
N THR A 137 -4.71 -3.03 -10.44
CA THR A 137 -3.42 -2.38 -10.68
C THR A 137 -2.73 -2.12 -9.36
N LEU A 138 -3.43 -1.53 -8.38
CA LEU A 138 -2.89 -1.36 -7.02
C LEU A 138 -2.50 -2.70 -6.39
N ALA A 139 -3.32 -3.74 -6.55
CA ALA A 139 -3.02 -5.07 -6.00
C ALA A 139 -1.78 -5.69 -6.65
N THR A 140 -1.61 -5.50 -7.96
CA THR A 140 -0.42 -5.98 -8.69
C THR A 140 0.83 -5.23 -8.24
N VAL A 141 0.77 -3.91 -8.12
CA VAL A 141 1.88 -3.09 -7.63
C VAL A 141 2.25 -3.49 -6.18
N ALA A 142 1.24 -3.66 -5.32
CA ALA A 142 1.46 -4.07 -3.94
C ALA A 142 2.11 -5.45 -3.86
N GLN A 143 1.62 -6.43 -4.62
CA GLN A 143 2.19 -7.78 -4.68
C GLN A 143 3.62 -7.78 -5.21
N ASN A 144 3.90 -7.05 -6.29
CA ASN A 144 5.25 -6.94 -6.85
C ASN A 144 6.25 -6.33 -5.87
N TYR A 145 5.81 -5.40 -5.02
CA TYR A 145 6.65 -4.84 -3.96
C TYR A 145 6.99 -5.89 -2.91
N VAL A 146 5.98 -6.55 -2.32
CA VAL A 146 6.21 -7.52 -1.25
C VAL A 146 6.96 -8.77 -1.73
N ASP A 147 6.78 -9.18 -3.00
CA ASP A 147 7.54 -10.27 -3.62
C ASP A 147 9.03 -9.92 -3.77
N ARG A 148 9.33 -8.68 -4.16
CA ARG A 148 10.72 -8.19 -4.22
C ARG A 148 11.36 -8.14 -2.85
N TYR A 149 10.64 -7.60 -1.86
CA TYR A 149 11.09 -7.58 -0.46
C TYR A 149 11.34 -8.99 0.09
N ALA A 150 10.51 -9.96 -0.30
CA ALA A 150 10.68 -11.36 0.10
C ALA A 150 11.84 -12.10 -0.60
N GLY A 151 12.49 -11.48 -1.58
CA GLY A 151 13.63 -12.04 -2.30
C GLY A 151 14.82 -12.36 -1.39
N LYS A 152 15.49 -13.49 -1.65
CA LYS A 152 16.56 -14.01 -0.78
C LYS A 152 17.78 -13.08 -0.64
N SER A 153 18.12 -12.34 -1.69
CA SER A 153 19.35 -11.50 -1.75
C SER A 153 19.05 -10.00 -1.74
N VAL A 154 17.81 -9.61 -1.42
CA VAL A 154 17.39 -8.21 -1.47
C VAL A 154 17.59 -7.58 -0.09
N LYS A 155 18.40 -6.51 0.01
CA LYS A 155 18.43 -5.70 1.23
C LYS A 155 17.18 -4.83 1.26
N GLU A 156 16.67 -4.55 2.45
CA GLU A 156 15.47 -3.73 2.60
C GLU A 156 15.66 -2.32 2.00
N SER A 157 16.86 -1.75 2.14
CA SER A 157 17.27 -0.48 1.54
C SER A 157 17.08 -0.42 0.01
N ASP A 158 17.12 -1.58 -0.65
CA ASP A 158 17.06 -1.70 -2.10
C ASP A 158 15.61 -1.71 -2.60
N VAL A 159 14.66 -1.95 -1.69
CA VAL A 159 13.22 -1.94 -1.99
C VAL A 159 12.65 -0.60 -1.54
N LYS A 160 12.93 0.45 -2.32
CA LYS A 160 12.24 1.72 -2.12
C LYS A 160 10.85 1.63 -2.71
N LEU A 161 9.84 1.86 -1.88
CA LEU A 161 8.53 2.25 -2.40
C LEU A 161 8.79 3.57 -3.11
N SER A 162 8.48 3.67 -4.41
CA SER A 162 8.61 4.96 -5.11
C SER A 162 7.91 6.01 -4.25
N LYS A 163 8.51 7.19 -4.05
CA LYS A 163 7.88 8.33 -3.34
C LYS A 163 6.70 8.89 -4.14
N ASN A 164 5.83 8.01 -4.63
CA ASN A 164 4.64 8.36 -5.35
C ASN A 164 3.69 9.00 -4.35
N THR A 165 3.63 10.32 -4.40
CA THR A 165 2.82 11.16 -3.51
C THR A 165 1.32 10.94 -3.71
N SER A 166 0.89 10.21 -4.75
CA SER A 166 -0.53 10.02 -5.07
C SER A 166 -1.19 8.79 -4.42
N VAL A 167 -0.40 7.88 -3.81
CA VAL A 167 -0.90 6.62 -3.24
C VAL A 167 -0.57 6.51 -1.75
N GLY A 168 -1.58 6.20 -0.95
CA GLY A 168 -1.46 5.89 0.47
C GLY A 168 -0.95 4.48 0.70
N THR A 169 -0.24 4.25 1.80
CA THR A 169 0.36 2.93 2.08
C THR A 169 0.06 2.49 3.50
N LEU A 170 -0.30 1.22 3.64
CA LEU A 170 -0.35 0.51 4.92
C LEU A 170 0.61 -0.68 4.82
N VAL A 171 1.58 -0.76 5.73
CA VAL A 171 2.52 -1.87 5.81
C VAL A 171 2.35 -2.56 7.15
N TYR A 172 2.33 -3.89 7.13
CA TYR A 172 2.38 -4.70 8.35
C TYR A 172 3.40 -5.81 8.15
N ARG A 173 4.24 -6.01 9.17
CA ARG A 173 5.26 -7.04 9.22
C ARG A 173 5.03 -7.90 10.44
N ASN A 174 5.11 -9.20 10.23
CA ASN A 174 4.88 -10.18 11.25
C ASN A 174 5.91 -11.30 11.14
N LYS A 175 6.59 -11.63 12.24
CA LYS A 175 7.39 -12.86 12.31
C LYS A 175 6.48 -14.09 12.26
N TYR A 176 6.90 -15.14 11.58
CA TYR A 176 6.09 -16.33 11.30
C TYR A 176 5.44 -16.98 12.54
N ASN A 177 6.09 -16.89 13.70
CA ASN A 177 5.59 -17.47 14.95
C ASN A 177 4.76 -16.50 15.81
N HIS A 178 4.48 -15.29 15.34
CA HIS A 178 3.65 -14.33 16.07
C HIS A 178 2.24 -14.25 15.47
N PRO A 179 1.21 -13.97 16.29
CA PRO A 179 -0.14 -13.77 15.80
C PRO A 179 -0.20 -12.70 14.70
N TYR A 180 -0.90 -12.98 13.62
CA TYR A 180 -1.10 -12.03 12.53
C TYR A 180 -2.20 -11.01 12.92
N ILE A 181 -1.77 -9.84 13.39
CA ILE A 181 -2.64 -8.79 13.97
C ILE A 181 -2.44 -7.40 13.34
N PRO A 182 -2.56 -7.24 12.01
CA PRO A 182 -2.32 -5.95 11.35
C PRO A 182 -3.18 -4.82 11.90
N PHE A 183 -4.41 -5.11 12.32
CA PHE A 183 -5.33 -4.11 12.83
C PHE A 183 -4.96 -3.59 14.20
N ALA A 184 -4.34 -4.40 15.08
CA ALA A 184 -3.85 -3.89 16.36
C ALA A 184 -2.79 -2.79 16.17
N VAL A 185 -1.98 -2.92 15.11
CA VAL A 185 -0.98 -1.91 14.74
C VAL A 185 -1.63 -0.74 14.00
N TRP A 186 -2.38 -1.00 12.93
CA TRP A 186 -2.94 0.06 12.09
C TRP A 186 -4.03 0.89 12.76
N THR A 187 -4.65 0.42 13.85
CA THR A 187 -5.63 1.19 14.62
C THR A 187 -5.07 1.73 15.94
N LEU A 188 -3.76 1.59 16.21
CA LEU A 188 -3.16 2.00 17.47
C LEU A 188 -3.37 3.51 17.76
N GLY A 189 -3.39 4.34 16.73
CA GLY A 189 -3.64 5.79 16.86
C GLY A 189 -5.09 6.19 17.09
N ALA A 190 -6.06 5.28 16.93
CA ALA A 190 -7.48 5.62 16.97
C ALA A 190 -7.94 6.33 18.26
N PRO A 191 -7.47 5.96 19.47
CA PRO A 191 -7.85 6.64 20.71
C PRO A 191 -7.33 8.07 20.83
N PHE A 192 -6.32 8.45 20.06
CA PHE A 192 -5.62 9.74 20.19
C PHE A 192 -6.11 10.79 19.19
N ILE A 193 -7.09 10.47 18.34
CA ILE A 193 -7.66 11.43 17.39
C ILE A 193 -8.65 12.34 18.10
N ASP A 194 -8.34 13.63 18.13
CA ASP A 194 -9.34 14.67 18.35
C ASP A 194 -10.16 14.87 17.08
N PHE A 195 -11.38 14.34 17.02
CA PHE A 195 -12.24 14.49 15.85
C PHE A 195 -12.77 15.92 15.66
N SER A 196 -12.65 16.79 16.67
CA SER A 196 -13.00 18.22 16.56
C SER A 196 -11.88 19.00 15.87
N ASN A 197 -10.63 18.58 16.09
CA ASN A 197 -9.45 19.13 15.43
C ASN A 197 -8.47 18.02 14.98
N PRO A 198 -8.82 17.23 13.95
CA PRO A 198 -8.06 16.04 13.55
C PRO A 198 -6.71 16.37 12.89
N GLU A 199 -6.43 17.65 12.66
CA GLU A 199 -5.17 18.17 12.16
C GLU A 199 -4.11 18.38 13.28
N ARG A 200 -4.53 18.66 14.53
CA ARG A 200 -3.62 19.08 15.61
C ARG A 200 -2.60 18.03 16.00
N PHE A 201 -3.01 16.76 15.99
CA PHE A 201 -2.15 15.62 16.30
C PHE A 201 -2.62 14.43 15.47
N PRO A 202 -2.14 14.26 14.22
CA PRO A 202 -2.51 13.12 13.39
C PRO A 202 -1.79 11.85 13.90
N ALA A 203 -2.10 11.43 15.13
CA ALA A 203 -1.62 10.20 15.72
C ALA A 203 -2.18 9.00 14.94
N GLY A 204 -1.29 8.04 14.64
CA GLY A 204 -1.60 6.86 13.82
C GLY A 204 -2.03 7.22 12.40
N LEU A 205 -1.07 7.65 11.60
CA LEU A 205 -1.24 7.89 10.16
C LEU A 205 -1.81 6.66 9.43
N GLU A 206 -1.54 5.46 9.91
CA GLU A 206 -2.15 4.22 9.42
C GLU A 206 -3.67 4.22 9.64
N PHE A 207 -4.11 4.68 10.81
CA PHE A 207 -5.53 4.70 11.16
C PHE A 207 -6.27 5.76 10.34
N THR A 208 -5.76 6.99 10.27
CA THR A 208 -6.35 8.04 9.42
C THR A 208 -6.35 7.66 7.95
N GLN A 209 -5.31 6.98 7.47
CA GLN A 209 -5.26 6.44 6.11
C GLN A 209 -6.33 5.36 5.86
N LEU A 210 -6.60 4.50 6.84
CA LEU A 210 -7.68 3.50 6.78
C LEU A 210 -9.05 4.16 6.62
N ILE A 211 -9.35 5.18 7.42
CA ILE A 211 -10.67 5.81 7.49
C ILE A 211 -10.85 7.02 6.56
N TRP A 212 -9.82 7.38 5.79
CA TRP A 212 -9.86 8.55 4.92
C TRP A 212 -11.04 8.52 3.92
N ALA A 213 -12.00 9.45 4.06
CA ALA A 213 -13.28 9.41 3.34
C ALA A 213 -13.15 9.50 1.80
N SER A 214 -12.18 10.29 1.32
CA SER A 214 -11.95 10.49 -0.12
C SER A 214 -11.24 9.32 -0.79
N THR A 215 -10.60 8.42 -0.03
CA THR A 215 -9.99 7.19 -0.59
C THR A 215 -11.07 6.27 -1.13
N LYS A 216 -10.89 5.75 -2.35
CA LYS A 216 -11.91 4.93 -3.06
C LYS A 216 -11.45 3.52 -3.40
N LYS A 217 -10.15 3.34 -3.60
CA LYS A 217 -9.56 2.13 -4.15
C LYS A 217 -8.53 1.56 -3.20
N ILE A 218 -8.44 0.23 -3.17
CA ILE A 218 -7.43 -0.51 -2.42
C ILE A 218 -6.88 -1.67 -3.24
N GLY A 219 -5.59 -1.96 -3.06
CA GLY A 219 -4.99 -3.19 -3.55
C GLY A 219 -3.91 -3.67 -2.59
N CYS A 220 -3.94 -4.96 -2.24
CA CYS A 220 -3.01 -5.52 -1.25
C CYS A 220 -2.15 -6.64 -1.84
N GLY A 221 -0.92 -6.75 -1.33
CA GLY A 221 0.03 -7.82 -1.58
C GLY A 221 0.49 -8.44 -0.27
N ILE A 222 0.71 -9.76 -0.28
CA ILE A 222 1.24 -10.48 0.88
C ILE A 222 2.29 -11.49 0.40
N SER A 223 3.45 -11.50 1.07
CA SER A 223 4.54 -12.44 0.77
C SER A 223 5.24 -12.89 2.05
N TYR A 224 5.80 -14.10 2.00
CA TYR A 224 6.62 -14.66 3.07
C TYR A 224 8.10 -14.58 2.69
N ARG A 225 8.90 -13.91 3.51
CA ARG A 225 10.34 -13.82 3.39
C ARG A 225 10.99 -14.92 4.20
N SER A 226 11.52 -15.93 3.51
CA SER A 226 12.12 -17.10 4.17
C SER A 226 13.38 -16.75 4.97
N ALA A 227 14.17 -15.78 4.50
CA ALA A 227 15.43 -15.36 5.14
C ALA A 227 15.23 -14.85 6.57
N SER A 228 14.19 -14.04 6.82
CA SER A 228 13.87 -13.49 8.13
C SER A 228 12.68 -14.17 8.81
N LYS A 229 12.12 -15.22 8.20
CA LYS A 229 10.88 -15.88 8.61
C LYS A 229 9.76 -14.86 8.90
N GLU A 230 9.53 -13.94 7.97
CA GLU A 230 8.60 -12.82 8.13
C GLU A 230 7.50 -12.88 7.06
N VAL A 231 6.25 -12.58 7.45
CA VAL A 231 5.16 -12.25 6.53
C VAL A 231 5.08 -10.74 6.43
N ILE A 232 5.23 -10.21 5.23
CA ILE A 232 4.98 -8.81 4.92
C ILE A 232 3.63 -8.67 4.22
N THR A 233 2.85 -7.69 4.65
CA THR A 233 1.59 -7.27 4.05
C THR A 233 1.71 -5.81 3.67
N MET A 234 1.35 -5.47 2.44
CA MET A 234 1.23 -4.09 2.01
C MET A 234 -0.12 -3.87 1.36
N CYS A 235 -0.81 -2.81 1.74
CA CYS A 235 -2.00 -2.32 1.05
C CYS A 235 -1.74 -0.91 0.53
N LEU A 236 -2.06 -0.69 -0.74
CA LEU A 236 -2.01 0.60 -1.41
C LEU A 236 -3.41 1.15 -1.54
N LEU A 237 -3.56 2.44 -1.25
CA LEU A 237 -4.84 3.15 -1.19
C LEU A 237 -4.82 4.35 -2.13
N SER A 238 -5.88 4.52 -2.93
CA SER A 238 -5.97 5.64 -3.86
C SER A 238 -7.36 6.28 -3.87
N PRO A 239 -7.46 7.63 -3.92
CA PRO A 239 -6.37 8.59 -3.73
C PRO A 239 -5.70 8.47 -2.35
N LYS A 240 -4.46 8.97 -2.21
CA LYS A 240 -3.73 9.02 -0.93
C LYS A 240 -4.55 9.75 0.15
N GLY A 241 -4.45 9.25 1.39
CA GLY A 241 -4.95 9.95 2.57
C GLY A 241 -3.87 10.77 3.28
N ASN A 242 -4.20 11.32 4.44
CA ASN A 242 -3.26 12.08 5.27
C ASN A 242 -2.65 13.25 4.47
N ILE A 243 -3.52 13.98 3.79
CA ILE A 243 -3.17 15.20 3.09
C ILE A 243 -3.43 16.34 4.06
N GLU A 244 -2.40 17.14 4.30
CA GLU A 244 -2.47 18.34 5.14
C GLU A 244 -3.60 19.28 4.68
N GLY A 245 -4.29 19.90 5.64
CA GLY A 245 -5.45 20.76 5.42
C GLY A 245 -6.70 20.03 4.90
N LYS A 246 -6.72 18.70 4.93
CA LYS A 246 -7.86 17.88 4.46
C LYS A 246 -8.40 16.88 5.48
N PHE A 247 -7.85 16.77 6.69
CA PHE A 247 -8.31 15.81 7.70
C PHE A 247 -9.72 16.12 8.16
N LYS A 248 -10.08 17.38 8.44
CA LYS A 248 -11.47 17.75 8.84
C LYS A 248 -12.55 17.21 7.90
N LYS A 249 -12.27 17.11 6.59
CA LYS A 249 -13.21 16.57 5.59
C LYS A 249 -13.15 15.05 5.43
N ASN A 250 -12.10 14.40 5.92
CA ASN A 250 -11.80 13.00 5.62
C ASN A 250 -11.75 12.08 6.84
N VAL A 251 -11.57 12.63 8.04
CA VAL A 251 -11.49 11.91 9.31
C VAL A 251 -12.75 12.24 10.10
N LEU A 252 -13.80 11.45 9.87
CA LEU A 252 -15.10 11.68 10.47
C LEU A 252 -15.22 10.90 11.78
N LYS A 253 -15.97 11.45 12.74
CA LYS A 253 -16.25 10.79 14.02
C LYS A 253 -16.96 9.45 13.83
N PRO A 254 -16.80 8.48 14.75
CA PRO A 254 -17.52 7.22 14.66
C PRO A 254 -19.04 7.45 14.78
N LYS A 255 -19.82 6.71 14.00
CA LYS A 255 -21.27 6.57 14.14
C LYS A 255 -21.56 5.23 14.81
N TYR A 256 -22.20 5.29 15.97
CA TYR A 256 -22.67 4.14 16.73
C TYR A 256 -24.09 3.77 16.31
#